data_AF-A0A1J8P486-F1
#
_entry.id   AF-A0A1J8P486-F1
#
_cell.length_a   1.000
_cell.length_b   1.000
_cell.length_c   1.000
_cell.angle_alpha   90.00
_cell.angle_beta   90.00
_cell.angle_gamma   90.00
#
_symmetry.space_group_name_H-M   'P 1'
#
loop_
_entity.id
_entity.type
_entity.pdbx_description
1 polymer ?
#
loop_
_entity_poly.entity_id
_entity_poly.type
_entity_poly.pdbx_seq_one_letter_code
_entity_poly.pdbx_strand_id
1 'polypeptide(L)'
;TINAFTASKGIIIPMQCEYYALEGLSALIQTIEKIQVTTNPDLRITGLVRTMYDTRNNLSNEVSVQLQQYFAQKVFKTIIPRNVKLAEAPSFGQAAINYARSSKG
;
A
#
# COMPACT_ATOMS: atom_id res chain seq x y z
N THR A 1 -15.79 -2.67 -0.98
CA THR A 1 -14.52 -3.22 -1.51
C THR A 1 -14.72 -4.00 -2.80
N ILE A 2 -15.59 -5.02 -2.85
CA ILE A 2 -15.84 -5.80 -4.09
C ILE A 2 -16.26 -4.90 -5.26
N ASN A 3 -17.25 -4.02 -5.09
CA ASN A 3 -17.68 -3.10 -6.17
C ASN A 3 -16.53 -2.20 -6.68
N ALA A 4 -15.65 -1.76 -5.79
CA ALA A 4 -14.49 -0.96 -6.17
C ALA A 4 -13.52 -1.79 -7.02
N PHE A 5 -13.30 -3.05 -6.69
CA PHE A 5 -12.47 -3.97 -7.46
C PHE A 5 -13.10 -4.32 -8.81
N THR A 6 -14.42 -4.56 -8.86
CA THR A 6 -15.14 -4.83 -10.12
C THR A 6 -15.11 -3.64 -11.06
N ALA A 7 -15.16 -2.40 -10.56
CA ALA A 7 -15.12 -1.20 -11.39
C ALA A 7 -13.71 -0.72 -11.76
N SER A 8 -12.65 -1.25 -11.14
CA SER A 8 -11.27 -0.77 -11.30
C SER A 8 -10.52 -1.51 -12.41
N LYS A 9 -9.66 -0.80 -13.15
CA LYS A 9 -8.70 -1.46 -14.06
C LYS A 9 -7.44 -1.93 -13.35
N GLY A 10 -7.12 -1.33 -12.21
CA GLY A 10 -5.90 -1.58 -11.46
C GLY A 10 -6.03 -1.21 -10.00
N ILE A 11 -5.32 -1.93 -9.13
CA ILE A 11 -5.33 -1.71 -7.67
C ILE A 11 -3.92 -1.38 -7.19
N ILE A 12 -3.82 -0.33 -6.38
CA ILE A 12 -2.64 -0.05 -5.55
C ILE A 12 -2.94 -0.54 -4.14
N ILE A 13 -2.02 -1.35 -3.58
CA ILE A 13 -2.15 -1.89 -2.23
C ILE A 13 -1.23 -1.08 -1.30
N PRO A 14 -1.77 -0.16 -0.48
CA PRO A 14 -0.99 0.46 0.59
C PRO A 14 -0.76 -0.56 1.70
N MET A 15 0.48 -0.71 2.14
CA MET A 15 0.85 -1.72 3.12
C MET A 15 1.85 -1.14 4.13
N GLN A 16 1.53 -1.34 5.40
CA GLN A 16 2.40 -0.98 6.51
C GLN A 16 3.25 -2.21 6.88
N CYS A 17 4.57 -2.05 6.86
CA CYS A 17 5.51 -3.15 7.11
C CYS A 17 5.54 -3.52 8.60
N GLU A 18 4.57 -4.31 9.03
CA GLU A 18 4.41 -4.82 10.40
C GLU A 18 4.15 -6.32 10.39
N TYR A 19 4.18 -6.95 11.58
CA TYR A 19 4.13 -8.40 11.74
C TYR A 19 2.99 -9.10 10.96
N TYR A 20 1.79 -8.53 10.99
CA TYR A 20 0.60 -9.12 10.35
C TYR A 20 0.47 -8.80 8.85
N ALA A 21 1.38 -8.03 8.28
CA ALA A 21 1.17 -7.44 6.97
C ALA A 21 1.26 -8.46 5.81
N LEU A 22 1.97 -9.57 5.98
CA LEU A 22 2.08 -10.61 4.96
C LEU A 22 0.89 -11.58 4.93
N GLU A 23 0.33 -11.89 6.09
CA GLU A 23 -0.84 -12.78 6.20
C GLU A 23 -2.07 -12.12 5.55
N GLY A 24 -2.36 -10.87 5.95
CA GLY A 24 -3.47 -10.11 5.36
C GLY A 24 -3.32 -9.86 3.86
N LEU A 25 -2.09 -9.76 3.36
CA LEU A 25 -1.80 -9.60 1.94
C LEU A 25 -2.17 -10.86 1.14
N SER A 26 -1.92 -12.05 1.69
CA SER A 26 -2.26 -13.31 1.04
C SER A 26 -3.78 -13.45 0.85
N ALA A 27 -4.56 -13.13 1.88
CA ALA A 27 -6.04 -13.15 1.80
C ALA A 27 -6.58 -12.11 0.79
N LEU A 28 -5.95 -10.93 0.71
CA LEU A 28 -6.31 -9.90 -0.26
C LEU A 28 -6.05 -10.37 -1.70
N ILE A 29 -4.90 -11.00 -1.95
CA ILE A 29 -4.55 -11.53 -3.28
C ILE A 29 -5.57 -12.58 -3.73
N GLN A 30 -5.91 -13.53 -2.87
CA GLN A 30 -6.93 -14.54 -3.16
C GLN A 30 -8.28 -13.91 -3.50
N THR A 31 -8.66 -12.84 -2.81
CA THR A 31 -9.89 -12.09 -3.10
C THR A 31 -9.83 -11.43 -4.49
N ILE A 32 -8.69 -10.83 -4.84
CA ILE A 32 -8.49 -10.21 -6.16
C ILE A 32 -8.52 -11.27 -7.26
N GLU A 33 -7.87 -12.41 -7.07
CA GLU A 33 -7.88 -13.54 -8.01
C GLU A 33 -9.29 -14.07 -8.25
N LYS A 34 -10.10 -14.21 -7.20
CA LYS A 34 -11.51 -14.59 -7.33
C LYS A 34 -12.30 -13.58 -8.15
N ILE A 35 -12.05 -12.28 -7.98
CA ILE A 35 -12.74 -11.22 -8.72
C ILE A 35 -12.30 -11.21 -10.19
N GLN A 36 -11.02 -11.44 -10.47
CA GLN A 36 -10.50 -11.58 -11.83
C GLN A 36 -11.23 -12.68 -12.60
N VAL A 37 -11.48 -13.83 -11.96
CA VAL A 37 -12.15 -14.96 -12.63
C VAL A 37 -13.67 -14.76 -12.76
N THR A 38 -14.29 -13.98 -11.86
CA THR A 38 -15.77 -13.92 -11.77
C THR A 38 -16.39 -12.67 -12.38
N THR A 39 -15.83 -11.49 -12.13
CA THR A 39 -16.54 -10.22 -12.39
C THR A 39 -15.70 -9.17 -13.11
N ASN A 40 -14.37 -9.23 -13.05
CA ASN A 40 -13.50 -8.27 -13.71
C ASN A 40 -12.17 -8.89 -14.17
N PRO A 41 -12.14 -9.57 -15.34
CA PRO A 41 -10.94 -10.23 -15.88
C PRO A 41 -9.76 -9.29 -16.14
N ASP A 42 -10.01 -8.00 -16.36
CA ASP A 42 -8.97 -7.01 -16.67
C ASP A 42 -8.33 -6.39 -15.42
N LEU A 43 -8.84 -6.72 -14.23
CA LEU A 43 -8.33 -6.24 -12.96
C LEU A 43 -6.88 -6.70 -12.78
N ARG A 44 -6.00 -5.80 -12.36
CA ARG A 44 -4.59 -6.13 -12.07
C ARG A 44 -4.08 -5.41 -10.84
N ILE A 45 -3.14 -6.02 -10.14
CA ILE A 45 -2.39 -5.31 -9.10
C ILE A 45 -1.39 -4.40 -9.80
N THR A 46 -1.62 -3.10 -9.73
CA THR A 46 -0.74 -2.06 -10.28
C THR A 46 0.56 -1.97 -9.48
N GLY A 47 0.46 -2.11 -8.16
CA GLY A 47 1.64 -2.23 -7.31
C GLY A 47 1.32 -2.08 -5.82
N LEU A 48 2.35 -2.26 -5.00
CA LEU A 48 2.32 -2.19 -3.55
C LEU A 48 3.13 -0.97 -3.10
N VAL A 49 2.51 -0.12 -2.29
CA VAL A 49 3.16 1.05 -1.69
C VAL A 49 3.41 0.77 -0.23
N ARG A 50 4.66 0.90 0.19
CA ARG A 50 5.04 0.80 1.61
C ARG A 50 4.69 2.12 2.29
N THR A 51 3.78 2.07 3.27
CA THR A 51 3.24 3.24 3.97
C THR A 51 3.59 3.24 5.45
N MET A 52 3.59 4.44 6.05
CA MET A 52 3.94 4.64 7.47
C MET A 52 5.29 4.02 7.86
N TYR A 53 6.22 3.96 6.90
CA TYR A 53 7.50 3.28 7.04
C TYR A 53 8.42 4.01 8.03
N ASP A 54 9.02 3.27 8.95
CA ASP A 54 10.04 3.76 9.86
C ASP A 54 11.33 2.95 9.68
N THR A 55 12.37 3.59 9.13
CA THR A 55 13.67 2.96 8.89
C THR A 55 14.37 2.51 10.17
N ARG A 56 13.98 3.05 11.33
CA ARG A 56 14.55 2.69 12.63
C ARG A 56 13.94 1.41 13.20
N ASN A 57 12.83 0.95 12.63
CA ASN A 57 12.18 -0.27 13.05
C ASN A 57 12.71 -1.46 12.23
N ASN A 58 13.47 -2.34 12.89
CA ASN A 58 14.05 -3.53 12.28
C ASN A 58 12.98 -4.43 11.65
N LEU A 59 11.84 -4.64 12.34
CA LEU A 59 10.74 -5.45 11.80
C LEU A 59 10.20 -4.85 10.49
N SER A 60 10.05 -3.52 10.43
CA SER A 60 9.61 -2.86 9.19
C SER A 60 10.61 -3.05 8.04
N ASN A 61 11.91 -3.02 8.34
CA ASN A 61 12.96 -3.28 7.36
C ASN A 61 12.91 -4.74 6.86
N GLU A 62 12.79 -5.71 7.76
CA GLU A 62 12.69 -7.14 7.43
C GLU A 62 11.48 -7.44 6.55
N VAL A 63 10.30 -6.96 6.94
CA VAL A 63 9.06 -7.14 6.17
C VAL A 63 9.14 -6.45 4.80
N SER A 64 9.80 -5.29 4.71
CA SER A 64 10.03 -4.58 3.44
C SER A 64 10.92 -5.39 2.49
N VAL A 65 11.98 -6.02 3.00
CA VAL A 65 12.84 -6.91 2.21
C VAL A 65 12.06 -8.12 1.72
N GLN A 66 11.27 -8.75 2.59
CA GLN A 66 10.42 -9.89 2.21
C GLN A 66 9.42 -9.48 1.11
N LEU A 67 8.74 -8.34 1.23
CA LEU A 67 7.86 -7.85 0.17
C LEU A 67 8.58 -7.70 -1.17
N GLN A 68 9.78 -7.15 -1.15
CA GLN A 68 10.57 -6.98 -2.37
C GLN A 68 10.96 -8.34 -2.98
N GLN A 69 11.23 -9.35 -2.16
CA GLN A 69 11.52 -10.70 -2.64
C GLN A 69 10.28 -11.38 -3.23
N TYR A 70 9.12 -11.31 -2.57
CA TYR A 70 7.89 -11.99 -3.00
C TYR A 70 7.17 -11.28 -4.16
N PHE A 71 7.13 -9.95 -4.15
CA PHE A 71 6.34 -9.15 -5.09
C PHE A 71 7.19 -8.43 -6.14
N ALA A 72 8.51 -8.45 -5.99
CA ALA A 72 9.50 -7.97 -6.96
C ALA A 72 9.09 -6.62 -7.59
N GLN A 73 8.85 -6.63 -8.91
CA GLN A 73 8.53 -5.44 -9.69
C GLN A 73 7.18 -4.78 -9.34
N LYS A 74 6.31 -5.47 -8.58
CA LYS A 74 5.05 -4.89 -8.11
C LYS A 74 5.26 -3.97 -6.90
N VAL A 75 6.40 -4.03 -6.19
CA VAL A 75 6.66 -3.10 -5.08
C VAL A 75 7.20 -1.78 -5.61
N PHE A 76 6.50 -0.69 -5.32
CA PHE A 76 6.97 0.64 -5.70
C PHE A 76 8.28 0.99 -5.00
N LYS A 77 9.19 1.65 -5.74
CA LYS A 77 10.43 2.19 -5.18
C LYS A 77 10.15 3.29 -4.16
N THR A 78 9.12 4.10 -4.40
CA THR A 78 8.65 5.12 -3.46
C THR A 78 8.13 4.50 -2.17
N ILE A 79 8.53 5.08 -1.05
CA ILE A 79 8.10 4.72 0.29
C ILE A 79 7.45 5.95 0.90
N ILE A 80 6.30 5.78 1.55
CA ILE A 80 5.65 6.84 2.33
C ILE A 80 6.10 6.70 3.78
N PRO A 81 6.98 7.59 4.29
CA PRO A 81 7.50 7.49 5.64
C PRO A 81 6.43 7.85 6.68
N ARG A 82 6.66 7.43 7.92
CA ARG A 82 5.89 7.94 9.06
C ARG A 82 6.23 9.43 9.28
N ASN A 83 5.26 10.32 9.08
CA ASN A 83 5.41 11.76 9.23
C ASN A 83 4.19 12.34 9.96
N VAL A 84 4.43 13.08 11.05
CA VAL A 84 3.37 13.74 11.85
C VAL A 84 2.57 14.74 11.01
N LYS A 85 3.21 15.50 10.12
CA LYS A 85 2.53 16.47 9.24
C LYS A 85 1.59 15.79 8.25
N LEU A 86 1.94 14.61 7.75
CA LEU A 86 1.07 13.81 6.90
C LEU A 86 -0.17 13.32 7.68
N ALA A 87 0.00 12.96 8.96
CA ALA A 87 -1.10 12.55 9.84
C ALA A 87 -1.99 13.73 10.29
N GLU A 88 -1.44 14.95 10.38
CA GLU A 88 -2.18 16.16 10.72
C GLU A 88 -3.04 16.67 9.56
N ALA A 89 -2.57 16.58 8.31
CA ALA A 89 -3.26 17.18 7.16
C ALA A 89 -4.78 16.90 7.05
N PRO A 90 -5.28 15.66 7.32
CA PRO A 90 -6.71 15.37 7.33
C PRO A 90 -7.52 16.19 8.35
N SER A 91 -6.97 16.52 9.53
CA SER A 91 -7.69 17.31 10.54
C SER A 91 -7.90 18.77 10.13
N PHE A 92 -7.13 19.24 9.15
CA PHE A 92 -7.29 20.55 8.51
C PHE A 92 -8.11 20.49 7.21
N GLY A 93 -8.58 19.30 6.81
CA GLY A 93 -9.32 19.11 5.55
C GLY A 93 -8.46 19.39 4.31
N GLN A 94 -7.14 19.31 4.44
CA GLN A 94 -6.20 19.62 3.35
C GLN A 94 -5.46 18.36 2.89
N ALA A 95 -5.18 18.29 1.59
CA ALA A 95 -4.22 17.32 1.07
C ALA A 95 -2.82 17.59 1.65
N ALA A 96 -2.03 16.53 1.87
CA ALA A 96 -0.69 16.63 2.45
C ALA A 96 0.23 17.62 1.71
N ILE A 97 0.16 17.61 0.37
CA ILE A 97 0.86 18.55 -0.52
C ILE A 97 0.52 20.02 -0.23
N ASN A 98 -0.73 20.32 0.13
CA ASN A 98 -1.17 21.68 0.41
C ASN A 98 -0.84 22.08 1.85
N TYR A 99 -0.97 21.14 2.79
CA TYR A 99 -0.73 21.38 4.21
C TYR A 99 0.77 21.57 4.54
N ALA A 100 1.63 20.69 4.02
CA ALA A 100 3.05 20.66 4.38
C ALA A 100 3.92 20.19 3.21
N ARG A 101 3.94 20.98 2.13
CA ARG A 101 4.63 20.68 0.86
C ARG A 101 6.11 20.29 0.99
N SER A 102 6.81 20.85 1.97
CA SER A 102 8.24 20.60 2.20
C SER A 102 8.51 19.44 3.17
N SER A 103 7.47 18.80 3.71
CA SER A 103 7.63 17.68 4.64
C SER A 103 7.96 16.36 3.91
N LYS A 104 8.52 15.39 4.63
CA LYS A 104 8.91 14.10 4.04
C LYS A 104 7.68 13.21 3.82
N GLY A 105 7.43 12.84 2.57
CA GLY A 105 6.25 12.07 2.18
C GLY A 105 5.15 12.98 1.66
#